data_AF-A0A367U6W8-F1
#
_entry.id   AF-A0A367U6W8-F1
#
_cell.length_a   1.000
_cell.length_b   1.000
_cell.length_c   1.000
_cell.angle_alpha   90.00
_cell.angle_beta   90.00
_cell.angle_gamma   90.00
#
_symmetry.space_group_name_H-M   'P 1'
#
loop_
_entity.id
_entity.type
_entity.pdbx_description
1 polymer ?
#
loop_
_entity_poly.entity_id
_entity_poly.type
_entity_poly.pdbx_seq_one_letter_code
_entity_poly.pdbx_strand_id
1 'polypeptide(L)'
;MSTLTRLDPSHLPAIITLHHRVIADLPPGNAATETDQFFADHLDACGQIFGVFNDDRLMAYCVLGLPRDGDPNFGTDHHLPPDLLGKVAHIDGVAVDPKWRGQGWQRRMVEHRIEIARKCGRTIALSTVAPTNFPSLISTVSTGLAIHGLIAKFGGNRFLLRRDIGPDQDAKSSRAPDTAIWCASDDLATCRKLLDDGFIGQFCQSSGRGTAPSIGWAPLMSA
;
A
#
# COMPACT_ATOMS: atom_id res chain seq x y z
N MET A 1 -19.69 -12.09 -10.48
CA MET A 1 -18.85 -11.09 -9.78
C MET A 1 -17.41 -11.30 -10.23
N SER A 2 -16.69 -10.27 -10.67
CA SER A 2 -15.27 -10.44 -11.02
C SER A 2 -14.46 -10.78 -9.78
N THR A 3 -13.64 -11.83 -9.86
CA THR A 3 -12.78 -12.32 -8.77
C THR A 3 -11.34 -11.87 -8.98
N LEU A 4 -10.59 -11.75 -7.87
CA LEU A 4 -9.14 -11.60 -7.93
C LEU A 4 -8.51 -12.96 -8.27
N THR A 5 -7.68 -12.98 -9.29
CA THR A 5 -6.99 -14.19 -9.78
C THR A 5 -5.49 -13.95 -9.77
N ARG A 6 -4.70 -14.96 -9.36
CA ARG A 6 -3.24 -14.90 -9.46
C ARG A 6 -2.85 -14.92 -10.93
N LEU A 7 -1.98 -13.98 -11.32
CA LEU A 7 -1.46 -13.87 -12.67
C LEU A 7 -0.16 -14.67 -12.81
N ASP A 8 0.13 -15.07 -14.04
CA ASP A 8 1.34 -15.78 -14.45
C ASP A 8 2.07 -15.00 -15.58
N PRO A 9 3.28 -15.41 -15.99
CA PRO A 9 4.08 -14.70 -17.01
C PRO A 9 3.36 -14.42 -18.33
N SER A 10 2.36 -15.22 -18.74
CA SER A 10 1.58 -14.97 -19.96
C SER A 10 0.75 -13.67 -19.89
N HIS A 11 0.49 -13.17 -18.68
CA HIS A 11 -0.28 -11.94 -18.45
C HIS A 11 0.58 -10.68 -18.44
N LEU A 12 1.91 -10.80 -18.51
CA LEU A 12 2.84 -9.67 -18.45
C LEU A 12 2.50 -8.54 -19.44
N PRO A 13 2.16 -8.81 -20.72
CA PRO A 13 1.78 -7.74 -21.66
C PRO A 13 0.55 -6.95 -21.20
N ALA A 14 -0.45 -7.62 -20.62
CA ALA A 14 -1.67 -6.97 -20.14
C ALA A 14 -1.40 -6.09 -18.90
N ILE A 15 -0.52 -6.55 -18.00
CA ILE A 15 -0.10 -5.81 -16.81
C ILE A 15 0.63 -4.52 -17.23
N ILE A 16 1.64 -4.64 -18.09
CA ILE A 16 2.43 -3.52 -18.62
C ILE A 16 1.51 -2.50 -19.32
N THR A 17 0.61 -2.97 -20.19
CA THR A 17 -0.34 -2.12 -20.91
C THR A 17 -1.22 -1.33 -19.95
N LEU A 18 -1.76 -1.99 -18.92
CA LEU A 18 -2.60 -1.32 -17.93
C LEU A 18 -1.79 -0.35 -17.05
N HIS A 19 -0.59 -0.74 -16.62
CA HIS A 19 0.29 0.08 -15.80
C HIS A 19 0.61 1.40 -16.50
N HIS A 20 1.18 1.35 -17.71
CA HIS A 20 1.57 2.55 -18.46
C HIS A 20 0.39 3.48 -18.71
N ARG A 21 -0.78 2.91 -19.02
CA ARG A 21 -2.01 3.71 -19.20
C ARG A 21 -2.43 4.42 -17.91
N VAL A 22 -2.39 3.73 -16.77
CA VAL A 22 -2.79 4.33 -15.48
C VAL A 22 -1.78 5.36 -15.00
N ILE A 23 -0.48 5.09 -15.16
CA ILE A 23 0.59 6.02 -14.79
C ILE A 23 0.56 7.31 -15.61
N ALA A 24 0.24 7.24 -16.91
CA ALA A 24 0.16 8.41 -17.78
C ALA A 24 -0.88 9.45 -17.29
N ASP A 25 -1.91 9.01 -16.58
CA ASP A 25 -2.96 9.88 -16.01
C ASP A 25 -2.65 10.36 -14.58
N LEU A 26 -1.56 9.87 -13.96
CA LEU A 26 -1.22 10.21 -12.58
C LEU A 26 -0.31 11.45 -12.51
N PRO A 27 -0.50 12.33 -11.50
CA PRO A 27 0.43 13.41 -11.24
C PRO A 27 1.86 12.88 -11.01
N PRO A 28 2.90 13.61 -11.47
CA PRO A 28 4.29 13.24 -11.21
C PRO A 28 4.55 13.00 -9.73
N GLY A 29 5.26 11.92 -9.41
CA GLY A 29 5.62 11.57 -8.04
C GLY A 29 4.49 10.90 -7.23
N ASN A 30 3.29 10.66 -7.77
CA ASN A 30 2.23 9.91 -7.07
C ASN A 30 2.42 8.39 -7.10
N ALA A 31 3.12 7.87 -8.10
CA ALA A 31 3.46 6.46 -8.24
C ALA A 31 4.96 6.22 -8.06
N ALA A 32 5.34 4.99 -7.72
CA ALA A 32 6.72 4.54 -7.87
C ALA A 32 7.02 4.33 -9.37
N THR A 33 8.30 4.42 -9.72
CA THR A 33 8.77 4.19 -11.10
C THR A 33 8.98 2.68 -11.31
N GLU A 34 7.88 1.92 -11.32
CA GLU A 34 7.91 0.49 -11.60
C GLU A 34 8.36 0.26 -13.06
N THR A 35 9.22 -0.73 -13.28
CA THR A 35 9.72 -1.08 -14.61
C THR A 35 9.01 -2.33 -15.14
N ASP A 36 9.08 -2.56 -16.45
CA ASP A 36 8.57 -3.81 -17.04
C ASP A 36 9.27 -5.04 -16.41
N GLN A 37 10.56 -4.91 -16.07
CA GLN A 37 11.32 -5.95 -15.36
C GLN A 37 10.79 -6.20 -13.95
N PHE A 38 10.37 -5.16 -13.22
CA PHE A 38 9.76 -5.31 -11.90
C PHE A 38 8.53 -6.24 -11.95
N PHE A 39 7.68 -6.09 -12.97
CA PHE A 39 6.52 -6.97 -13.13
C PHE A 39 6.92 -8.40 -13.50
N ALA A 40 7.89 -8.58 -14.40
CA ALA A 40 8.41 -9.90 -14.76
C ALA A 40 8.97 -10.63 -13.54
N ASP A 41 9.79 -9.95 -12.73
CA ASP A 41 10.39 -10.49 -11.51
C ASP A 41 9.33 -10.91 -10.49
N HIS A 42 8.25 -10.13 -10.33
CA HIS A 42 7.16 -10.45 -9.40
C HIS A 42 6.21 -11.55 -9.89
N LEU A 43 6.18 -11.84 -11.19
CA LEU A 43 5.45 -13.01 -11.73
C LEU A 43 6.24 -14.30 -11.54
N ASP A 44 7.56 -14.22 -11.46
CA ASP A 44 8.46 -15.38 -11.41
C ASP A 44 8.97 -15.67 -9.98
N ALA A 45 9.76 -14.76 -9.40
CA ALA A 45 10.64 -15.07 -8.26
C ALA A 45 10.49 -14.14 -7.05
N CYS A 46 10.03 -12.90 -7.24
CA CYS A 46 10.07 -11.84 -6.21
C CYS A 46 8.73 -11.65 -5.48
N GLY A 47 7.69 -12.37 -5.86
CA GLY A 47 6.37 -12.14 -5.29
C GLY A 47 5.24 -12.81 -6.05
N GLN A 48 4.11 -12.13 -6.07
CA GLN A 48 2.91 -12.52 -6.80
C GLN A 48 2.19 -11.28 -7.33
N ILE A 49 1.56 -11.39 -8.50
CA ILE A 49 0.66 -10.38 -9.02
C ILE A 49 -0.74 -10.97 -9.10
N PHE A 50 -1.74 -10.18 -8.73
CA PHE A 50 -3.14 -10.54 -8.85
C PHE A 50 -3.86 -9.57 -9.77
N GLY A 51 -4.82 -10.06 -10.52
CA GLY A 51 -5.59 -9.28 -11.48
C GLY A 51 -7.08 -9.50 -11.36
N VAL A 52 -7.85 -8.54 -11.87
CA VAL A 52 -9.31 -8.67 -12.03
C VAL A 52 -9.63 -8.44 -13.51
N PHE A 53 -10.35 -9.40 -14.08
CA PHE A 53 -10.74 -9.37 -15.49
C PHE A 53 -12.21 -9.00 -15.68
N ASN A 54 -12.49 -8.32 -16.78
CA ASN A 54 -13.81 -8.26 -17.39
C ASN A 54 -13.66 -8.78 -18.81
N ASP A 55 -14.20 -9.98 -19.04
CA ASP A 55 -13.91 -10.80 -20.22
C ASP A 55 -12.38 -10.99 -20.33
N ASP A 56 -11.79 -10.79 -21.50
CA ASP A 56 -10.34 -10.97 -21.71
C ASP A 56 -9.49 -9.75 -21.30
N ARG A 57 -10.13 -8.69 -20.77
CA ARG A 57 -9.45 -7.44 -20.44
C ARG A 57 -9.11 -7.35 -18.97
N LEU A 58 -7.82 -7.21 -18.67
CA LEU A 58 -7.34 -6.87 -17.33
C LEU A 58 -7.81 -5.46 -16.96
N MET A 59 -8.66 -5.36 -15.94
CA MET A 59 -9.22 -4.10 -15.45
C MET A 59 -8.36 -3.47 -14.37
N ALA A 60 -7.72 -4.32 -13.56
CA ALA A 60 -6.97 -3.90 -12.41
C ALA A 60 -5.95 -4.97 -12.03
N TYR A 61 -4.82 -4.55 -11.47
CA TYR A 61 -3.82 -5.46 -10.89
C TYR A 61 -3.35 -4.93 -9.53
N CYS A 62 -2.82 -5.84 -8.71
CA CYS A 62 -2.03 -5.50 -7.53
C CYS A 62 -0.82 -6.43 -7.37
N VAL A 63 0.28 -5.88 -6.82
CA VAL A 63 1.53 -6.60 -6.59
C VAL A 63 1.68 -6.91 -5.09
N LEU A 64 2.09 -8.14 -4.80
CA LEU A 64 2.54 -8.58 -3.49
C LEU A 64 4.03 -8.92 -3.61
N GLY A 65 4.90 -8.08 -3.04
CA GLY A 65 6.32 -8.39 -2.94
C GLY A 65 6.60 -9.32 -1.77
N LEU A 66 7.42 -10.34 -1.99
CA LEU A 66 7.84 -11.33 -0.99
C LEU A 66 9.36 -11.35 -0.95
N PRO A 67 10.02 -10.28 -0.46
CA PRO A 67 11.47 -10.14 -0.53
C PRO A 67 12.16 -11.36 0.10
N ARG A 68 13.19 -11.84 -0.60
CA ARG A 68 14.11 -12.87 -0.16
C ARG A 68 15.30 -12.20 0.54
N ASP A 69 16.20 -13.02 1.05
CA ASP A 69 17.44 -12.52 1.63
C ASP A 69 18.26 -11.79 0.55
N GLY A 70 18.77 -10.61 0.89
CA GLY A 70 19.49 -9.72 -0.04
C GLY A 70 18.64 -8.90 -1.02
N ASP A 71 17.34 -9.18 -1.18
CA ASP A 71 16.46 -8.35 -2.00
C ASP A 71 16.20 -6.98 -1.33
N PRO A 72 15.94 -5.89 -2.10
CA PRO A 72 15.49 -4.62 -1.54
C PRO A 72 14.24 -4.81 -0.67
N ASN A 73 14.23 -4.22 0.52
CA ASN A 73 13.19 -4.47 1.52
C ASN A 73 12.71 -3.15 2.16
N PHE A 74 11.39 -2.95 2.24
CA PHE A 74 10.81 -1.77 2.89
C PHE A 74 11.07 -1.74 4.40
N GLY A 75 11.38 -2.89 5.01
CA GLY A 75 11.77 -2.99 6.40
C GLY A 75 12.99 -2.12 6.76
N THR A 76 13.88 -1.86 5.80
CA THR A 76 15.04 -0.99 5.99
C THR A 76 14.62 0.46 6.28
N ASP A 77 13.65 0.99 5.54
CA ASP A 77 13.12 2.36 5.76
C ASP A 77 12.34 2.45 7.10
N HIS A 78 11.86 1.32 7.61
CA HIS A 78 11.24 1.19 8.93
C HIS A 78 12.23 0.86 10.05
N HIS A 79 13.54 0.82 9.77
CA HIS A 79 14.60 0.45 10.71
C HIS A 79 14.36 -0.91 11.39
N LEU A 80 13.75 -1.86 10.67
CA LEU A 80 13.59 -3.23 11.18
C LEU A 80 14.96 -3.91 11.29
N PRO A 81 15.17 -4.70 12.36
CA PRO A 81 16.39 -5.50 12.48
C PRO A 81 16.45 -6.58 11.37
N PRO A 82 17.65 -7.02 10.96
CA PRO A 82 17.83 -7.92 9.83
C PRO A 82 17.04 -9.24 9.91
N ASP A 83 16.89 -9.80 11.12
CA ASP A 83 16.16 -11.04 11.40
C ASP A 83 14.65 -10.92 11.15
N LEU A 84 14.10 -9.71 11.15
CA LEU A 84 12.70 -9.44 10.83
C LEU A 84 12.46 -9.16 9.33
N LEU A 85 13.49 -8.92 8.52
CA LEU A 85 13.32 -8.61 7.10
C LEU A 85 12.66 -9.75 6.32
N GLY A 86 12.97 -11.00 6.67
CA GLY A 86 12.30 -12.19 6.11
C GLY A 86 10.82 -12.31 6.49
N LYS A 87 10.32 -11.52 7.44
CA LYS A 87 8.90 -11.49 7.84
C LYS A 87 8.07 -10.47 7.06
N VAL A 88 8.72 -9.63 6.25
CA VAL A 88 8.09 -8.55 5.51
C VAL A 88 7.38 -9.06 4.25
N ALA A 89 6.19 -8.50 4.00
CA ALA A 89 5.50 -8.50 2.72
C ALA A 89 5.34 -7.05 2.25
N HIS A 90 5.62 -6.78 0.97
CA HIS A 90 5.36 -5.49 0.35
C HIS A 90 3.96 -5.46 -0.24
N ILE A 91 3.12 -4.56 0.26
CA ILE A 91 1.81 -4.24 -0.28
C ILE A 91 2.03 -3.11 -1.31
N ASP A 92 2.50 -3.48 -2.50
CA ASP A 92 3.03 -2.55 -3.51
C ASP A 92 2.24 -2.59 -4.83
N GLY A 93 2.49 -1.66 -5.75
CA GLY A 93 2.02 -1.69 -7.14
C GLY A 93 0.54 -1.99 -7.33
N VAL A 94 -0.28 -0.96 -7.49
CA VAL A 94 -1.72 -1.14 -7.76
C VAL A 94 -2.17 -0.22 -8.88
N ALA A 95 -2.91 -0.80 -9.83
CA ALA A 95 -3.57 -0.02 -10.87
C ALA A 95 -5.01 -0.48 -11.02
N VAL A 96 -5.91 0.49 -11.15
CA VAL A 96 -7.31 0.27 -11.54
C VAL A 96 -7.57 1.17 -12.72
N ASP A 97 -7.97 0.58 -13.83
CA ASP A 97 -8.34 1.33 -15.03
C ASP A 97 -9.44 2.35 -14.68
N PRO A 98 -9.33 3.62 -15.15
CA PRO A 98 -10.25 4.70 -14.82
C PRO A 98 -11.74 4.33 -14.92
N LYS A 99 -12.12 3.49 -15.89
CA LYS A 99 -13.51 3.06 -16.11
C LYS A 99 -14.10 2.28 -14.92
N TRP A 100 -13.28 1.60 -14.13
CA TRP A 100 -13.73 0.74 -13.03
C TRP A 100 -13.37 1.28 -11.63
N ARG A 101 -12.87 2.52 -11.55
CA ARG A 101 -12.59 3.19 -10.27
C ARG A 101 -13.90 3.46 -9.51
N GLY A 102 -13.78 3.66 -8.19
CA GLY A 102 -14.93 3.94 -7.31
C GLY A 102 -15.71 2.71 -6.85
N GLN A 103 -15.34 1.51 -7.29
CA GLN A 103 -16.00 0.24 -6.94
C GLN A 103 -15.34 -0.49 -5.76
N GLY A 104 -14.42 0.16 -5.04
CA GLY A 104 -13.73 -0.41 -3.88
C GLY A 104 -12.61 -1.42 -4.20
N TRP A 105 -12.19 -1.54 -5.47
CA TRP A 105 -11.18 -2.51 -5.91
C TRP A 105 -9.84 -2.38 -5.17
N GLN A 106 -9.30 -1.16 -4.98
CA GLN A 106 -8.02 -0.99 -4.29
C GLN A 106 -8.07 -1.53 -2.84
N ARG A 107 -9.16 -1.27 -2.11
CA ARG A 107 -9.35 -1.81 -0.75
C ARG A 107 -9.34 -3.33 -0.75
N ARG A 108 -10.14 -3.95 -1.62
CA ARG A 108 -10.20 -5.41 -1.78
C ARG A 108 -8.85 -6.01 -2.14
N MET A 109 -8.08 -5.32 -2.99
CA MET A 109 -6.73 -5.74 -3.37
C MET A 109 -5.71 -5.64 -2.24
N VAL A 110 -5.80 -4.64 -1.36
CA VAL A 110 -4.97 -4.60 -0.15
C VAL A 110 -5.34 -5.75 0.79
N GLU A 111 -6.63 -5.95 1.07
CA GLU A 111 -7.12 -7.05 1.92
C GLU A 111 -6.65 -8.42 1.40
N HIS A 112 -6.79 -8.65 0.10
CA HIS A 112 -6.35 -9.89 -0.55
C HIS A 112 -4.84 -10.11 -0.40
N ARG A 113 -4.02 -9.09 -0.66
CA ARG A 113 -2.56 -9.20 -0.53
C ARG A 113 -2.12 -9.49 0.91
N ILE A 114 -2.79 -8.90 1.90
CA ILE A 114 -2.53 -9.20 3.32
C ILE A 114 -2.88 -10.65 3.64
N GLU A 115 -4.00 -11.16 3.14
CA GLU A 115 -4.39 -12.56 3.33
C GLU A 115 -3.37 -13.52 2.72
N ILE A 116 -2.94 -13.27 1.48
CA ILE A 116 -1.91 -14.08 0.81
C ILE A 116 -0.57 -13.96 1.55
N ALA A 117 -0.17 -12.77 2.00
CA ALA A 117 1.05 -12.57 2.76
C ALA A 117 1.11 -13.48 4.00
N ARG A 118 -0.02 -13.60 4.74
CA ARG A 118 -0.12 -14.54 5.88
C ARG A 118 0.05 -15.99 5.46
N LYS A 119 -0.60 -16.40 4.37
CA LYS A 119 -0.46 -17.77 3.82
C LYS A 119 0.98 -18.06 3.39
N CYS A 120 1.73 -17.05 2.99
CA CYS A 120 3.15 -17.13 2.68
C CYS A 120 4.06 -16.99 3.93
N GLY A 121 3.51 -17.02 5.15
CA GLY A 121 4.27 -16.99 6.40
C GLY A 121 4.85 -15.62 6.76
N ARG A 122 4.39 -14.54 6.12
CA ARG A 122 4.80 -13.17 6.44
C ARG A 122 3.95 -12.60 7.57
N THR A 123 4.58 -11.85 8.47
CA THR A 123 3.93 -11.32 9.69
C THR A 123 3.95 -9.80 9.75
N ILE A 124 4.63 -9.11 8.82
CA ILE A 124 4.71 -7.65 8.74
C ILE A 124 4.34 -7.22 7.34
N ALA A 125 3.26 -6.44 7.17
CA ALA A 125 2.86 -5.84 5.91
C ALA A 125 3.33 -4.39 5.85
N LEU A 126 4.14 -4.05 4.84
CA LEU A 126 4.68 -2.71 4.63
C LEU A 126 4.25 -2.15 3.27
N SER A 127 4.06 -0.84 3.21
CA SER A 127 3.78 -0.12 1.97
C SER A 127 4.39 1.28 2.02
N THR A 128 4.55 1.90 0.85
CA THR A 128 4.85 3.33 0.76
C THR A 128 3.82 4.02 -0.12
N VAL A 129 3.30 5.16 0.32
CA VAL A 129 2.25 5.88 -0.41
C VAL A 129 2.57 7.36 -0.44
N ALA A 130 2.44 8.01 -1.60
CA ALA A 130 2.55 9.45 -1.69
C ALA A 130 1.42 10.11 -0.87
N PRO A 131 1.70 11.13 -0.05
CA PRO A 131 0.66 11.85 0.70
C PRO A 131 -0.48 12.38 -0.21
N THR A 132 -0.15 12.73 -1.46
CA THR A 132 -1.06 13.20 -2.50
C THR A 132 -1.74 12.09 -3.32
N ASN A 133 -1.40 10.82 -3.12
CA ASN A 133 -2.07 9.69 -3.74
C ASN A 133 -3.27 9.24 -2.89
N PHE A 134 -4.27 10.12 -2.81
CA PHE A 134 -5.42 9.98 -1.92
C PHE A 134 -6.16 8.64 -2.06
N PRO A 135 -6.43 8.08 -3.26
CA PRO A 135 -7.11 6.79 -3.37
C PRO A 135 -6.32 5.64 -2.72
N SER A 136 -5.00 5.63 -2.92
CA SER A 136 -4.12 4.61 -2.34
C SER A 136 -3.99 4.80 -0.83
N LEU A 137 -3.92 6.05 -0.35
CA LEU A 137 -3.85 6.34 1.08
C LEU A 137 -5.13 5.90 1.80
N ILE A 138 -6.30 6.26 1.28
CA ILE A 138 -7.61 5.86 1.83
C ILE A 138 -7.73 4.33 1.89
N SER A 139 -7.42 3.64 0.79
CA SER A 139 -7.54 2.17 0.74
C SER A 139 -6.53 1.45 1.63
N THR A 140 -5.33 1.99 1.80
CA THR A 140 -4.27 1.38 2.62
C THR A 140 -4.51 1.62 4.12
N VAL A 141 -4.88 2.84 4.53
CA VAL A 141 -5.19 3.14 5.94
C VAL A 141 -6.49 2.47 6.39
N SER A 142 -7.54 2.48 5.56
CA SER A 142 -8.81 1.80 5.91
C SER A 142 -8.67 0.28 6.05
N THR A 143 -7.60 -0.31 5.53
CA THR A 143 -7.29 -1.73 5.69
C THR A 143 -6.34 -1.99 6.86
N GLY A 144 -6.07 -0.98 7.69
CA GLY A 144 -5.37 -1.09 8.96
C GLY A 144 -3.85 -0.93 8.88
N LEU A 145 -3.30 -0.48 7.75
CA LEU A 145 -1.91 -0.04 7.72
C LEU A 145 -1.82 1.39 8.25
N ALA A 146 -1.13 1.56 9.37
CA ALA A 146 -0.91 2.87 9.98
C ALA A 146 0.31 3.56 9.35
N ILE A 147 0.33 4.89 9.36
CA ILE A 147 1.47 5.71 8.95
C ILE A 147 2.45 5.81 10.13
N HIS A 148 3.65 5.28 9.95
CA HIS A 148 4.73 5.28 10.95
C HIS A 148 5.88 6.22 10.62
N GLY A 149 5.89 6.81 9.43
CA GLY A 149 6.97 7.69 9.01
C GLY A 149 6.64 8.44 7.73
N LEU A 150 7.48 9.42 7.43
CA LEU A 150 7.45 10.21 6.22
C LEU A 150 8.88 10.39 5.74
N ILE A 151 9.19 10.04 4.50
CA ILE A 151 10.54 10.13 3.92
C ILE A 151 10.50 10.72 2.51
N ALA A 152 11.63 11.22 2.02
CA ALA A 152 11.80 11.57 0.62
C ALA A 152 12.19 10.32 -0.18
N LYS A 153 11.38 9.92 -1.17
CA LYS A 153 11.62 8.76 -2.04
C LYS A 153 10.86 8.90 -3.36
N PHE A 154 11.39 8.35 -4.45
CA PHE A 154 10.77 8.37 -5.78
C PHE A 154 10.42 9.78 -6.30
N GLY A 155 11.29 10.76 -6.01
CA GLY A 155 11.09 12.15 -6.47
C GLY A 155 10.05 12.95 -5.68
N GLY A 156 9.55 12.45 -4.55
CA GLY A 156 8.60 13.16 -3.69
C GLY A 156 8.60 12.63 -2.26
N ASN A 157 7.54 12.96 -1.51
CA ASN A 157 7.34 12.45 -0.17
C ASN A 157 6.60 11.11 -0.19
N ARG A 158 6.94 10.22 0.74
CA ARG A 158 6.28 8.93 0.96
C ARG A 158 5.99 8.73 2.43
N PHE A 159 4.73 8.46 2.74
CA PHE A 159 4.39 7.83 4.00
C PHE A 159 4.93 6.40 4.01
N LEU A 160 5.44 5.99 5.16
CA LEU A 160 5.85 4.62 5.48
C LEU A 160 4.70 3.97 6.25
N LEU A 161 4.04 2.99 5.65
CA LEU A 161 2.84 2.37 6.22
C LEU A 161 3.14 0.95 6.69
N ARG A 162 2.68 0.61 7.89
CA ARG A 162 2.88 -0.71 8.50
C ARG A 162 1.61 -1.26 9.10
N ARG A 163 1.43 -2.57 8.97
CA ARG A 163 0.52 -3.37 9.79
C ARG A 163 1.22 -4.65 10.18
N ASP A 164 1.21 -4.96 11.47
CA ASP A 164 1.60 -6.29 11.92
C ASP A 164 0.41 -7.23 11.69
N ILE A 165 0.67 -8.32 10.97
CA ILE A 165 -0.36 -9.23 10.44
C ILE A 165 -0.17 -10.66 10.94
N GLY A 166 0.71 -10.86 11.94
CA GLY A 166 0.86 -12.14 12.64
C GLY A 166 -0.39 -12.51 13.44
N PRO A 167 -0.58 -13.80 13.79
CA PRO A 167 -1.81 -14.31 14.43
C PRO A 167 -2.27 -13.54 15.66
N ASP A 168 -1.33 -13.10 16.51
CA ASP A 168 -1.62 -12.42 17.78
C ASP A 168 -1.41 -10.89 17.72
N GLN A 169 -1.04 -10.36 16.55
CA GLN A 169 -0.64 -8.95 16.38
C GLN A 169 -1.57 -8.20 15.42
N ASP A 170 -2.57 -8.88 14.85
CA ASP A 170 -3.48 -8.31 13.85
C ASP A 170 -4.66 -7.54 14.47
N ALA A 171 -4.36 -6.58 15.35
CA ALA A 171 -5.37 -5.73 15.95
C ALA A 171 -5.65 -4.50 15.07
N LYS A 172 -6.84 -4.44 14.47
CA LYS A 172 -7.36 -3.19 13.88
C LYS A 172 -8.26 -2.47 14.88
N SER A 173 -7.96 -1.21 15.17
CA SER A 173 -8.98 -0.35 15.78
C SER A 173 -9.99 0.09 14.72
N SER A 174 -11.28 -0.14 14.98
CA SER A 174 -12.37 0.25 14.08
C SER A 174 -12.79 1.70 14.24
N ARG A 175 -12.38 2.37 15.33
CA ARG A 175 -12.80 3.74 15.66
C ARG A 175 -11.65 4.53 16.24
N ALA A 176 -11.52 5.78 15.77
CA ALA A 176 -10.59 6.73 16.35
C ALA A 176 -11.00 7.09 17.79
N PRO A 177 -10.05 7.17 18.74
CA PRO A 177 -10.33 7.70 20.06
C PRO A 177 -10.72 9.19 19.97
N ASP A 178 -11.45 9.70 20.95
CA ASP A 178 -11.84 11.12 20.99
C ASP A 178 -10.62 12.06 21.12
N THR A 179 -9.48 11.53 21.54
CA THR A 179 -8.19 12.23 21.63
C THR A 179 -7.40 12.25 20.31
N ALA A 180 -7.92 11.63 19.24
CA ALA A 180 -7.23 11.61 17.96
C ALA A 180 -7.12 13.03 17.37
N ILE A 181 -5.92 13.38 16.91
CA ILE A 181 -5.66 14.64 16.22
C ILE A 181 -5.88 14.41 14.72
N TRP A 182 -6.62 15.30 14.06
CA TRP A 182 -6.95 15.17 12.65
C TRP A 182 -6.29 16.27 11.83
N CYS A 183 -5.59 15.89 10.76
CA CYS A 183 -5.06 16.83 9.78
C CYS A 183 -5.15 16.26 8.36
N ALA A 184 -5.14 17.14 7.36
CA ALA A 184 -5.12 16.73 5.96
C ALA A 184 -3.82 15.96 5.65
N SER A 185 -3.92 14.91 4.83
CA SER A 185 -2.76 14.11 4.45
C SER A 185 -1.66 14.88 3.70
N ASP A 186 -2.00 15.99 3.05
CA ASP A 186 -1.09 16.86 2.32
C ASP A 186 -0.58 18.05 3.16
N ASP A 187 -1.03 18.20 4.40
CA ASP A 187 -0.39 19.07 5.40
C ASP A 187 0.83 18.36 5.98
N LEU A 188 1.91 18.32 5.19
CA LEU A 188 3.13 17.59 5.52
C LEU A 188 3.82 18.14 6.77
N ALA A 189 3.66 19.43 7.06
CA ALA A 189 4.25 20.04 8.25
C ALA A 189 3.59 19.49 9.51
N THR A 190 2.26 19.45 9.55
CA THR A 190 1.52 18.85 10.67
C THR A 190 1.75 17.35 10.75
N CYS A 191 1.70 16.63 9.62
CA CYS A 191 1.98 15.18 9.60
C CYS A 191 3.37 14.86 10.15
N ARG A 192 4.40 15.63 9.76
CA ARG A 192 5.77 15.48 10.26
C ARG A 192 5.82 15.70 11.77
N LYS A 193 5.27 16.82 12.24
CA LYS A 193 5.26 17.15 13.66
C LYS A 193 4.62 16.04 14.49
N LEU A 194 3.47 15.52 14.06
CA LEU A 194 2.79 14.44 14.78
C LEU A 194 3.61 13.15 14.82
N LEU A 195 4.28 12.80 13.71
CA LEU A 195 5.22 11.67 13.69
C LEU A 195 6.39 11.88 14.67
N ASP A 196 6.98 13.08 14.70
CA ASP A 196 8.09 13.42 15.59
C ASP A 196 7.64 13.43 17.08
N ASP A 197 6.38 13.78 17.34
CA ASP A 197 5.74 13.74 18.66
C ASP A 197 5.29 12.31 19.07
N GLY A 198 5.58 11.28 18.27
CA GLY A 198 5.30 9.87 18.58
C GLY A 198 3.89 9.39 18.24
N PHE A 199 3.13 10.16 17.46
CA PHE A 199 1.83 9.73 16.94
C PHE A 199 1.99 8.92 15.64
N ILE A 200 1.03 8.03 15.41
CA ILE A 200 0.90 7.28 14.15
C ILE A 200 -0.45 7.56 13.51
N GLY A 201 -0.46 7.63 12.17
CA GLY A 201 -1.67 7.91 11.39
C GLY A 201 -2.47 6.63 11.16
N GLN A 202 -3.46 6.36 11.99
CA GLN A 202 -4.18 5.07 12.00
C GLN A 202 -5.56 5.13 11.35
N PHE A 203 -6.15 6.31 11.30
CA PHE A 203 -7.52 6.50 10.85
C PHE A 203 -7.56 7.38 9.62
N CYS A 204 -8.60 7.20 8.80
CA CYS A 204 -8.75 7.96 7.57
C CYS A 204 -10.22 8.31 7.37
N GLN A 205 -10.49 9.59 7.12
CA GLN A 205 -11.80 10.10 6.70
C GLN A 205 -11.64 10.73 5.32
N SER A 206 -12.50 10.32 4.39
CA SER A 206 -12.54 10.91 3.05
C SER A 206 -13.51 12.09 3.03
N SER A 207 -13.05 13.24 2.53
CA SER A 207 -13.84 14.47 2.41
C SER A 207 -14.44 14.65 1.01
N GLY A 208 -14.49 13.59 0.20
CA GLY A 208 -14.97 13.63 -1.19
C GLY A 208 -13.92 13.23 -2.21
N ARG A 209 -14.28 13.27 -3.50
CA ARG A 209 -13.38 12.84 -4.58
C ARG A 209 -12.37 13.95 -4.89
N GLY A 210 -11.08 13.62 -4.85
CA GLY A 210 -10.00 14.54 -5.21
C GLY A 210 -9.60 15.52 -4.10
N THR A 211 -10.23 15.44 -2.93
CA THR A 211 -9.80 16.18 -1.73
C THR A 211 -8.87 15.32 -0.89
N ALA A 212 -7.92 15.97 -0.22
CA ALA A 212 -7.03 15.29 0.68
C ALA A 212 -7.84 14.63 1.81
N PRO A 213 -7.63 13.32 2.09
CA PRO A 213 -8.24 12.69 3.23
C PRO A 213 -7.69 13.31 4.52
N SER A 214 -8.54 13.36 5.53
CA SER A 214 -8.13 13.67 6.89
C SER A 214 -7.60 12.40 7.54
N ILE A 215 -6.36 12.45 8.02
CA ILE A 215 -5.72 11.36 8.75
C ILE A 215 -5.91 11.62 10.24
N GLY A 216 -6.39 10.59 10.95
CA GLY A 216 -6.50 10.60 12.40
C GLY A 216 -5.27 9.98 13.02
N TRP A 217 -4.60 10.77 13.85
CA TRP A 217 -3.35 10.45 14.52
C TRP A 217 -3.61 10.15 15.98
N ALA A 218 -3.06 9.04 16.47
CA ALA A 218 -3.08 8.68 17.89
C ALA A 218 -1.69 8.21 18.34
N PRO A 219 -1.35 8.32 19.63
CA PRO A 219 -0.09 7.81 20.15
C PRO A 219 0.06 6.32 19.82
N LEU A 220 1.27 5.89 19.48
CA LEU A 220 1.56 4.47 19.39
C LEU A 220 1.31 3.85 20.77
N MET A 221 0.29 2.98 20.88
CA MET A 221 0.04 2.29 22.14
C MET A 221 1.24 1.39 22.42
N SER A 222 1.94 1.63 23.53
CA SER A 222 2.97 0.74 24.03
C SER A 222 2.33 -0.62 24.26
N ALA A 223 2.84 -1.65 23.56
CA ALA A 223 2.54 -3.04 23.87
C ALA A 223 3.09 -3.42 25.26
#